data_AF-A0A2E4GPT8-F1
#
_entry.id   AF-A0A2E4GPT8-F1
#
_cell.length_a   1.000
_cell.length_b   1.000
_cell.length_c   1.000
_cell.angle_alpha   90.00
_cell.angle_beta   90.00
_cell.angle_gamma   90.00
#
_symmetry.space_group_name_H-M   'P 1'
#
loop_
_entity.id
_entity.type
_entity.pdbx_description
1 polymer ?
#
loop_
_entity_poly.entity_id
_entity_poly.type
_entity_poly.pdbx_seq_one_letter_code
_entity_poly.pdbx_strand_id
1 'polypeptide(L)'
;MTEVPEYLFERSRQRRIALGLLEDDGSGGAAASESGDGGSQPSSGPSSADVIAAAKADAKLEQVADIDVDPVWVSAANARTKIPMWALPVMFFLPLWAFVYVKMTEPPPEPVTAMTEGAATYAAQCASCHGGDGAGNEGGGVGRPLYNGEVLLTFPKLDADMIHWLNVGSEGIGLGNPYGATDRPGGTHISGETGANMPGFGGTLSEYKIYSVARYIREVLSGELLSEEEIAVRDAEWEELGGGKDLGGGGGHGGH
;
A
#
# COMPACT_ATOMS: atom_id res chain seq x y z
N MET A 1 16.42 -34.37 -19.76
CA MET A 1 17.26 -33.18 -20.02
C MET A 1 16.95 -32.73 -21.43
N THR A 2 16.31 -31.58 -21.59
CA THR A 2 16.04 -30.98 -22.92
C THR A 2 17.14 -29.98 -23.19
N GLU A 3 18.10 -30.35 -24.02
CA GLU A 3 19.19 -29.47 -24.44
C GLU A 3 18.59 -28.36 -25.32
N VAL A 4 18.77 -27.11 -24.90
CA VAL A 4 18.34 -25.93 -25.66
C VAL A 4 19.31 -25.79 -26.84
N PRO A 5 18.80 -25.73 -28.09
CA PRO A 5 19.67 -25.62 -29.27
C PRO A 5 20.50 -24.33 -29.27
N GLU A 6 21.80 -24.46 -29.55
CA GLU A 6 22.80 -23.37 -29.46
C GLU A 6 22.45 -22.15 -30.33
N TYR A 7 21.81 -22.37 -31.48
CA TYR A 7 21.41 -21.29 -32.40
C TYR A 7 20.42 -20.28 -31.78
N LEU A 8 19.69 -20.67 -30.73
CA LEU A 8 18.79 -19.77 -30.01
C LEU A 8 19.56 -18.76 -29.16
N PHE A 9 20.69 -19.17 -28.58
CA PHE A 9 21.57 -18.28 -27.83
C PHE A 9 22.27 -17.30 -28.77
N GLU A 10 22.78 -17.77 -29.91
CA GLU A 10 23.36 -16.92 -30.96
C GLU A 10 22.39 -15.82 -31.42
N ARG A 11 21.14 -16.21 -31.74
CA ARG A 11 20.12 -15.27 -32.20
C ARG A 11 19.74 -14.25 -31.12
N SER A 12 19.71 -14.67 -29.85
CA SER A 12 19.44 -13.78 -28.73
C SER A 12 20.57 -12.77 -28.52
N ARG A 13 21.83 -13.21 -28.69
CA ARG A 13 23.03 -12.37 -28.60
C ARG A 13 23.05 -11.32 -29.71
N GLN A 14 22.81 -11.74 -30.96
CA GLN A 14 22.71 -10.84 -32.11
C GLN A 14 21.61 -9.78 -31.94
N ARG A 15 20.43 -10.14 -31.39
CA ARG A 15 19.38 -9.15 -31.08
C ARG A 15 19.81 -8.15 -30.02
N ARG A 16 20.54 -8.59 -29.00
CA ARG A 16 21.04 -7.68 -27.94
C ARG A 16 22.12 -6.75 -28.47
N ILE A 17 22.98 -7.21 -29.37
CA ILE A 17 23.95 -6.36 -30.09
C ILE A 17 23.21 -5.35 -30.98
N ALA A 18 22.20 -5.78 -31.75
CA ALA A 18 21.40 -4.90 -32.60
C ALA A 18 20.62 -3.83 -31.83
N LEU A 19 20.26 -4.11 -30.58
CA LEU A 19 19.61 -3.16 -29.67
C LEU A 19 20.62 -2.28 -28.91
N GLY A 20 21.93 -2.46 -29.10
CA GLY A 20 22.97 -1.72 -28.39
C GLY A 20 23.16 -2.11 -26.93
N LEU A 21 22.63 -3.27 -26.50
CA LEU A 21 22.78 -3.79 -25.14
C LEU A 21 24.09 -4.58 -24.93
N LEU A 22 24.81 -4.92 -26.01
CA LEU A 22 26.09 -5.65 -25.97
C LEU A 22 27.00 -5.14 -27.10
N GLU A 23 28.30 -5.00 -26.82
CA GLU A 23 29.32 -4.63 -27.81
C GLU A 23 29.76 -5.87 -28.62
N ASP A 24 30.02 -5.68 -29.92
CA ASP A 24 30.49 -6.75 -30.81
C ASP A 24 31.99 -6.98 -30.58
N ASP A 25 32.35 -8.14 -30.03
CA ASP A 25 33.72 -8.56 -29.75
C ASP A 25 34.33 -9.42 -30.88
N GLY A 26 33.66 -9.53 -32.04
CA GLY A 26 34.23 -10.10 -33.26
C GLY A 26 34.58 -11.59 -33.21
N SER A 27 34.21 -12.31 -32.15
CA SER A 27 34.45 -13.75 -32.03
C SER A 27 33.31 -14.55 -32.65
N GLY A 28 33.30 -14.64 -33.98
CA GLY A 28 32.41 -15.52 -34.77
C GLY A 28 33.16 -16.03 -36.00
N GLY A 29 33.69 -17.26 -35.90
CA GLY A 29 34.70 -17.85 -36.79
C GLY A 29 34.44 -17.78 -38.29
N ALA A 30 35.48 -17.36 -39.02
CA ALA A 30 35.62 -17.45 -40.46
C ALA A 30 36.77 -18.40 -40.83
N ALA A 31 36.54 -19.28 -41.81
CA ALA A 31 37.53 -19.95 -42.66
C ALA A 31 36.76 -20.70 -43.77
N ALA A 32 37.13 -20.76 -45.05
CA ALA A 32 38.32 -20.30 -45.76
C ALA A 32 38.05 -20.32 -47.29
N SER A 33 38.89 -19.63 -48.07
CA SER A 33 39.32 -20.08 -49.41
C SER A 33 40.65 -19.40 -49.78
N GLU A 34 41.70 -20.23 -49.91
CA GLU A 34 42.97 -20.01 -50.63
C GLU A 34 42.77 -20.42 -52.13
N SER A 35 43.59 -20.14 -53.16
CA SER A 35 44.84 -19.39 -53.40
C SER A 35 45.10 -19.36 -54.94
N GLY A 36 46.07 -18.54 -55.38
CA GLY A 36 46.87 -18.68 -56.62
C GLY A 36 46.73 -17.52 -57.62
N ASP A 37 47.74 -16.97 -58.30
CA ASP A 37 49.21 -17.00 -58.27
C ASP A 37 49.70 -15.85 -59.20
N GLY A 38 50.93 -15.35 -59.01
CA GLY A 38 51.77 -14.87 -60.13
C GLY A 38 52.14 -13.37 -60.24
N GLY A 39 53.38 -13.02 -59.85
CA GLY A 39 54.31 -12.29 -60.74
C GLY A 39 54.54 -10.77 -60.55
N SER A 40 55.82 -10.40 -60.35
CA SER A 40 56.36 -9.08 -59.97
C SER A 40 56.68 -8.11 -61.13
N GLN A 41 56.39 -6.80 -60.93
CA GLN A 41 57.15 -5.53 -61.22
C GLN A 41 57.77 -5.23 -62.63
N PRO A 42 58.16 -3.96 -62.99
CA PRO A 42 57.88 -2.62 -62.42
C PRO A 42 57.57 -1.47 -63.45
N SER A 43 57.21 -0.30 -62.90
CA SER A 43 57.68 1.06 -63.26
C SER A 43 56.91 1.97 -64.25
N SER A 44 56.79 3.22 -63.80
CA SER A 44 56.74 4.50 -64.55
C SER A 44 55.38 4.98 -65.08
N GLY A 45 54.51 5.37 -64.13
CA GLY A 45 53.39 6.30 -64.33
C GLY A 45 53.30 7.25 -63.13
N PRO A 46 52.53 8.35 -63.19
CA PRO A 46 52.41 9.31 -62.09
C PRO A 46 52.10 8.56 -60.78
N SER A 47 52.74 9.01 -59.69
CA SER A 47 52.68 8.29 -58.43
C SER A 47 51.22 8.18 -57.97
N SER A 48 50.86 7.07 -57.32
CA SER A 48 49.52 6.88 -56.77
C SER A 48 49.10 8.06 -55.88
N ALA A 49 50.04 8.77 -55.26
CA ALA A 49 49.78 9.95 -54.45
C ALA A 49 49.21 11.14 -55.26
N ASP A 50 49.62 11.31 -56.53
CA ASP A 50 49.14 12.39 -57.41
C ASP A 50 47.75 12.09 -57.96
N VAL A 51 47.44 10.81 -58.20
CA VAL A 51 46.11 10.34 -58.62
C VAL A 51 45.14 10.37 -57.43
N ILE A 52 45.64 10.08 -56.22
CA ILE A 52 44.86 10.17 -54.98
C ILE A 52 44.60 11.65 -54.62
N ALA A 53 45.54 12.57 -54.88
CA ALA A 53 45.34 14.00 -54.64
C ALA A 53 44.33 14.63 -55.62
N ALA A 54 44.37 14.24 -56.91
CA ALA A 54 43.37 14.65 -57.90
C ALA A 54 41.98 14.05 -57.59
N ALA A 55 41.92 12.77 -57.22
CA ALA A 55 40.68 12.11 -56.80
C ALA A 55 40.09 12.71 -55.52
N LYS A 56 40.92 13.22 -54.60
CA LYS A 56 40.48 13.87 -53.36
C LYS A 56 40.01 15.31 -53.56
N ALA A 57 40.46 15.98 -54.63
CA ALA A 57 40.00 17.31 -55.03
C ALA A 57 38.63 17.25 -55.74
N ASP A 58 38.37 16.21 -56.53
CA ASP A 58 37.03 15.93 -57.10
C ASP A 58 36.08 15.23 -56.10
N ALA A 59 36.61 14.57 -55.06
CA ALA A 59 35.83 13.97 -53.99
C ALA A 59 35.50 14.92 -52.82
N LYS A 60 35.39 16.23 -53.09
CA LYS A 60 34.37 17.00 -52.36
C LYS A 60 33.03 16.56 -52.94
N LEU A 61 32.63 15.36 -52.53
CA LEU A 61 31.27 14.86 -52.68
C LEU A 61 30.39 16.00 -52.20
N GLU A 62 29.74 16.66 -53.16
CA GLU A 62 28.55 17.44 -52.89
C GLU A 62 27.76 16.56 -51.94
N GLN A 63 27.59 17.02 -50.71
CA GLN A 63 26.75 16.37 -49.75
C GLN A 63 25.39 16.42 -50.41
N VAL A 64 25.04 15.38 -51.16
CA VAL A 64 23.69 15.15 -51.61
C VAL A 64 22.96 15.15 -50.30
N ALA A 65 22.25 16.24 -50.03
CA ALA A 65 21.32 16.28 -48.94
C ALA A 65 20.47 15.05 -49.17
N ASP A 66 20.68 14.04 -48.35
CA ASP A 66 19.73 12.97 -48.21
C ASP A 66 18.51 13.72 -47.72
N ILE A 67 17.63 14.07 -48.67
CA ILE A 67 16.32 14.54 -48.33
C ILE A 67 15.79 13.33 -47.61
N ASP A 68 15.77 13.39 -46.29
CA ASP A 68 15.19 12.38 -45.42
C ASP A 68 13.68 12.44 -45.73
N VAL A 69 13.33 11.85 -46.87
CA VAL A 69 11.96 11.73 -47.34
C VAL A 69 11.40 10.67 -46.43
N ASP A 70 10.75 11.13 -45.36
CA ASP A 70 9.97 10.29 -44.46
C ASP A 70 9.27 9.22 -45.31
N PRO A 71 9.55 7.93 -45.07
CA PRO A 71 9.06 6.89 -45.93
C PRO A 71 7.54 7.01 -46.06
N VAL A 72 7.00 6.70 -47.23
CA VAL A 72 5.62 7.07 -47.62
C VAL A 72 4.56 6.58 -46.61
N TRP A 73 4.82 5.50 -45.87
CA TRP A 73 3.94 4.99 -44.81
C TRP A 73 4.02 5.79 -43.50
N VAL A 74 5.16 6.44 -43.22
CA VAL A 74 5.39 7.35 -42.08
C VAL A 74 4.72 8.69 -42.34
N SER A 75 4.93 9.27 -43.52
CA SER A 75 4.27 10.53 -43.92
C SER A 75 2.75 10.38 -44.02
N ALA A 76 2.26 9.26 -44.57
CA ALA A 76 0.84 8.94 -44.59
C ALA A 76 0.26 8.62 -43.20
N ALA A 77 1.07 8.20 -42.24
CA ALA A 77 0.64 8.04 -40.84
C ALA A 77 0.56 9.39 -40.12
N ASN A 78 1.59 10.23 -40.28
CA ASN A 78 1.68 11.56 -39.66
C ASN A 78 0.65 12.56 -40.21
N ALA A 79 0.20 12.39 -41.46
CA ALA A 79 -0.83 13.24 -42.07
C ALA A 79 -2.27 12.95 -41.59
N ARG A 80 -2.51 11.88 -40.80
CA ARG A 80 -3.87 11.54 -40.33
C ARG A 80 -4.25 12.37 -39.11
N THR A 81 -5.16 13.32 -39.31
CA THR A 81 -5.69 14.22 -38.27
C THR A 81 -7.00 13.73 -37.63
N LYS A 82 -7.59 12.63 -38.11
CA LYS A 82 -8.89 12.13 -37.64
C LYS A 82 -8.71 11.04 -36.59
N ILE A 83 -9.39 11.20 -35.46
CA ILE A 83 -9.48 10.18 -34.42
C ILE A 83 -10.25 8.97 -35.01
N PRO A 84 -9.67 7.76 -34.99
CA PRO A 84 -10.36 6.59 -35.50
C PRO A 84 -11.54 6.24 -34.58
N MET A 85 -12.65 5.75 -35.14
CA MET A 85 -13.87 5.50 -34.37
C MET A 85 -13.68 4.51 -33.20
N TRP A 86 -12.66 3.65 -33.23
CA TRP A 86 -12.32 2.73 -32.14
C TRP A 86 -11.64 3.43 -30.94
N ALA A 87 -11.03 4.60 -31.13
CA ALA A 87 -10.31 5.29 -30.05
C ALA A 87 -11.27 5.91 -29.03
N LEU A 88 -12.49 6.32 -29.44
CA LEU A 88 -13.51 6.85 -28.53
C LEU A 88 -13.98 5.83 -27.49
N PRO A 89 -14.40 4.59 -27.83
CA PRO A 89 -14.74 3.60 -26.83
C PRO A 89 -13.52 3.22 -25.97
N VAL A 90 -12.32 3.07 -26.54
CA VAL A 90 -11.12 2.78 -25.75
C VAL A 90 -10.85 3.88 -24.71
N MET A 91 -10.92 5.15 -25.10
CA MET A 91 -10.71 6.28 -24.19
C MET A 91 -11.76 6.36 -23.08
N PHE A 92 -12.98 5.88 -23.31
CA PHE A 92 -14.03 5.82 -22.29
C PHE A 92 -13.92 4.57 -21.39
N PHE A 93 -13.63 3.41 -21.97
CA PHE A 93 -13.58 2.14 -21.25
C PHE A 93 -12.26 1.90 -20.51
N LEU A 94 -11.13 2.48 -20.94
CA LEU A 94 -9.85 2.33 -20.25
C LEU A 94 -9.86 2.92 -18.82
N PRO A 95 -10.34 4.16 -18.56
CA PRO A 95 -10.43 4.67 -17.18
C PRO A 95 -11.44 3.89 -16.33
N LEU A 96 -12.58 3.45 -16.91
CA LEU A 96 -13.53 2.59 -16.23
C LEU A 96 -12.92 1.22 -15.88
N TRP A 97 -12.25 0.58 -16.84
CA TRP A 97 -11.53 -0.67 -16.64
C TRP A 97 -10.45 -0.50 -15.57
N ALA A 98 -9.69 0.59 -15.58
CA ALA A 98 -8.67 0.87 -14.59
C ALA A 98 -9.28 1.01 -13.18
N PHE A 99 -10.40 1.73 -13.04
CA PHE A 99 -11.12 1.83 -11.77
C PHE A 99 -11.63 0.47 -11.27
N VAL A 100 -12.28 -0.30 -12.14
CA VAL A 100 -12.79 -1.64 -11.80
C VAL A 100 -11.64 -2.59 -11.47
N TYR A 101 -10.55 -2.56 -12.25
CA TYR A 101 -9.36 -3.36 -12.02
C TYR A 101 -8.73 -3.03 -10.66
N VAL A 102 -8.57 -1.74 -10.32
CA VAL A 102 -8.09 -1.32 -9.00
C VAL A 102 -9.03 -1.83 -7.91
N LYS A 103 -10.34 -1.57 -8.02
CA LYS A 103 -11.31 -2.02 -7.01
C LYS A 103 -11.40 -3.54 -6.86
N MET A 104 -11.11 -4.29 -7.92
CA MET A 104 -11.13 -5.75 -7.90
C MET A 104 -9.79 -6.37 -7.46
N THR A 105 -8.70 -5.61 -7.51
CA THR A 105 -7.37 -6.02 -7.04
C THR A 105 -7.02 -5.46 -5.66
N GLU A 106 -7.83 -4.53 -5.14
CA GLU A 106 -7.77 -4.10 -3.75
C GLU A 106 -7.95 -5.34 -2.84
N PRO A 107 -7.05 -5.56 -1.87
CA PRO A 107 -7.26 -6.60 -0.87
C PRO A 107 -8.58 -6.33 -0.14
N PRO A 108 -9.29 -7.37 0.34
CA PRO A 108 -10.47 -7.17 1.15
C PRO A 108 -10.13 -6.25 2.32
N PRO A 109 -11.05 -5.36 2.74
CA PRO A 109 -10.83 -4.54 3.91
C PRO A 109 -10.45 -5.44 5.09
N GLU A 110 -9.50 -4.99 5.91
CA GLU A 110 -9.09 -5.75 7.08
C GLU A 110 -10.32 -6.06 7.95
N PRO A 111 -10.43 -7.28 8.49
CA PRO A 111 -11.55 -7.64 9.34
C PRO A 111 -11.56 -6.70 10.54
N VAL A 112 -12.74 -6.16 10.87
CA VAL A 112 -12.88 -5.38 12.09
C VAL A 112 -12.71 -6.30 13.28
N THR A 113 -11.70 -6.01 14.08
CA THR A 113 -11.40 -6.66 15.35
C THR A 113 -11.92 -5.81 16.50
N ALA A 114 -12.04 -6.42 17.68
CA ALA A 114 -12.36 -5.70 18.91
C ALA A 114 -11.43 -4.50 19.15
N MET A 115 -10.15 -4.62 18.80
CA MET A 115 -9.14 -3.55 18.95
C MET A 115 -9.36 -2.40 17.98
N THR A 116 -9.59 -2.69 16.71
CA THR A 116 -9.83 -1.64 15.70
C THR A 116 -11.12 -0.87 15.98
N GLU A 117 -12.19 -1.58 16.35
CA GLU A 117 -13.45 -0.96 16.78
C GLU A 117 -13.25 -0.15 18.07
N GLY A 118 -12.46 -0.67 19.01
CA GLY A 118 -12.18 -0.01 20.28
C GLY A 118 -11.40 1.29 20.10
N ALA A 119 -10.38 1.29 19.25
CA ALA A 119 -9.62 2.48 18.88
C ALA A 119 -10.51 3.54 18.19
N ALA A 120 -11.37 3.11 17.26
CA ALA A 120 -12.31 4.01 16.58
C ALA A 120 -13.34 4.60 17.56
N THR A 121 -13.90 3.77 18.43
CA THR A 121 -14.85 4.20 19.47
C THR A 121 -14.19 5.16 20.46
N TYR A 122 -12.96 4.86 20.90
CA TYR A 122 -12.19 5.71 21.79
C TYR A 122 -11.97 7.10 21.21
N ALA A 123 -11.47 7.15 19.97
CA ALA A 123 -11.22 8.41 19.28
C ALA A 123 -12.50 9.24 19.11
N ALA A 124 -13.63 8.59 18.84
CA ALA A 124 -14.91 9.25 18.61
C ALA A 124 -15.60 9.74 19.90
N GLN A 125 -15.51 8.98 21.00
CA GLN A 125 -16.35 9.18 22.18
C GLN A 125 -15.59 9.53 23.46
N CYS A 126 -14.32 9.15 23.58
CA CYS A 126 -13.58 9.19 24.85
C CYS A 126 -12.44 10.22 24.82
N ALA A 127 -11.74 10.34 23.70
CA ALA A 127 -10.50 11.10 23.58
C ALA A 127 -10.66 12.61 23.84
N SER A 128 -11.85 13.17 23.61
CA SER A 128 -12.12 14.60 23.86
C SER A 128 -11.97 14.99 25.34
N CYS A 129 -12.25 14.06 26.26
CA CYS A 129 -12.12 14.27 27.70
C CYS A 129 -10.84 13.64 28.26
N HIS A 130 -10.47 12.46 27.76
CA HIS A 130 -9.37 11.66 28.29
C HIS A 130 -8.04 11.86 27.54
N GLY A 131 -8.00 12.70 26.50
CA GLY A 131 -6.82 12.84 25.64
C GLY A 131 -6.71 11.69 24.62
N GLY A 132 -5.93 11.89 23.55
CA GLY A 132 -5.75 10.85 22.52
C GLY A 132 -4.92 9.65 23.00
N ASP A 133 -4.04 9.89 23.97
CA ASP A 133 -3.17 8.90 24.61
C ASP A 133 -3.71 8.40 25.96
N GLY A 134 -4.87 8.89 26.39
CA GLY A 134 -5.41 8.57 27.71
C GLY A 134 -4.77 9.33 28.87
N ALA A 135 -3.97 10.38 28.65
CA ALA A 135 -3.35 11.14 29.74
C ALA A 135 -4.38 11.89 30.62
N GLY A 136 -5.61 12.11 30.14
CA GLY A 136 -6.67 12.77 30.89
C GLY A 136 -6.23 14.14 31.41
N ASN A 137 -6.53 14.42 32.68
CA ASN A 137 -6.18 15.66 33.35
C ASN A 137 -4.68 15.89 33.50
N GLU A 138 -3.83 14.87 33.38
CA GLU A 138 -2.37 15.04 33.33
C GLU A 138 -1.93 15.62 31.98
N GLY A 139 -2.68 15.32 30.91
CA GLY A 139 -2.48 15.87 29.56
C GLY A 139 -3.31 17.14 29.26
N GLY A 140 -3.97 17.73 30.26
CA GLY A 140 -4.81 18.92 30.11
C GLY A 140 -6.27 18.64 29.72
N GLY A 141 -6.69 17.37 29.72
CA GLY A 141 -8.10 16.97 29.60
C GLY A 141 -8.89 17.15 30.90
N VAL A 142 -10.16 16.76 30.88
CA VAL A 142 -11.06 16.81 32.07
C VAL A 142 -11.33 15.44 32.67
N GLY A 143 -11.10 14.37 31.90
CA GLY A 143 -11.24 12.99 32.36
C GLY A 143 -10.03 12.56 33.19
N ARG A 144 -10.20 11.54 34.04
CA ARG A 144 -9.08 10.92 34.74
C ARG A 144 -8.13 10.21 33.76
N PRO A 145 -6.87 9.97 34.13
CA PRO A 145 -5.93 9.28 33.26
C PRO A 145 -6.38 7.82 33.07
N LEU A 146 -6.27 7.34 31.84
CA LEU A 146 -6.61 5.98 31.42
C LEU A 146 -5.38 5.14 31.02
N TYR A 147 -4.22 5.77 30.96
CA TYR A 147 -2.95 5.19 30.57
C TYR A 147 -2.14 4.64 31.75
N ASN A 148 -1.00 4.00 31.47
CA ASN A 148 0.00 3.59 32.47
C ASN A 148 -0.55 2.70 33.62
N GLY A 149 -1.55 1.86 33.33
CA GLY A 149 -2.14 0.94 34.30
C GLY A 149 -3.16 1.55 35.25
N GLU A 150 -3.47 2.85 35.13
CA GLU A 150 -4.45 3.54 35.99
C GLU A 150 -5.84 2.89 35.95
N VAL A 151 -6.24 2.39 34.78
CA VAL A 151 -7.52 1.70 34.61
C VAL A 151 -7.49 0.33 35.28
N LEU A 152 -6.33 -0.35 35.31
CA LEU A 152 -6.19 -1.66 35.94
C LEU A 152 -6.24 -1.55 37.47
N LEU A 153 -5.71 -0.44 38.02
CA LEU A 153 -5.84 -0.12 39.43
C LEU A 153 -7.29 0.26 39.80
N THR A 154 -7.98 0.97 38.92
CA THR A 154 -9.36 1.42 39.17
C THR A 154 -10.38 0.32 38.94
N PHE A 155 -10.20 -0.50 37.92
CA PHE A 155 -11.13 -1.55 37.53
C PHE A 155 -10.35 -2.85 37.34
N PRO A 156 -10.04 -3.59 38.41
CA PRO A 156 -9.32 -4.85 38.27
C PRO A 156 -10.07 -5.85 37.40
N LYS A 157 -11.41 -5.83 37.45
CA LYS A 157 -12.28 -6.69 36.65
C LYS A 157 -12.91 -5.92 35.50
N LEU A 158 -12.79 -6.46 34.29
CA LEU A 158 -13.37 -5.88 33.08
C LEU A 158 -14.90 -5.79 33.18
N ASP A 159 -15.59 -6.93 33.36
CA ASP A 159 -17.04 -6.99 33.20
C ASP A 159 -17.80 -6.41 34.39
N ALA A 160 -17.36 -6.76 35.60
CA ALA A 160 -18.04 -6.37 36.83
C ALA A 160 -17.95 -4.86 37.10
N ASP A 161 -16.80 -4.24 36.77
CA ASP A 161 -16.50 -2.88 37.20
C ASP A 161 -16.41 -1.91 36.02
N MET A 162 -15.51 -2.18 35.05
CA MET A 162 -15.25 -1.23 33.96
C MET A 162 -16.42 -1.12 32.97
N ILE A 163 -16.97 -2.27 32.53
CA ILE A 163 -18.11 -2.28 31.61
C ILE A 163 -19.33 -1.65 32.28
N HIS A 164 -19.57 -1.94 33.57
CA HIS A 164 -20.65 -1.28 34.31
C HIS A 164 -20.46 0.23 34.35
N TRP A 165 -19.25 0.71 34.69
CA TRP A 165 -18.94 2.14 34.71
C TRP A 165 -19.13 2.82 33.35
N LEU A 166 -18.70 2.19 32.25
CA LEU A 166 -18.92 2.72 30.90
C LEU A 166 -20.41 2.78 30.53
N ASN A 167 -21.21 1.83 30.99
CA ASN A 167 -22.65 1.82 30.73
C ASN A 167 -23.37 2.94 31.47
N VAL A 168 -23.11 3.13 32.75
CA VAL A 168 -23.94 3.97 33.63
C VAL A 168 -23.35 5.35 33.93
N GLY A 169 -22.03 5.48 33.82
CA GLY A 169 -21.29 6.70 34.11
C GLY A 169 -21.48 7.23 35.54
N SER A 170 -21.13 8.50 35.73
CA SER A 170 -21.20 9.17 37.03
C SER A 170 -22.62 9.30 37.56
N GLU A 171 -23.60 9.54 36.67
CA GLU A 171 -25.00 9.67 37.06
C GLU A 171 -25.58 8.35 37.56
N GLY A 172 -25.34 7.25 36.84
CA GLY A 172 -25.89 5.96 37.24
C GLY A 172 -25.20 5.33 38.45
N ILE A 173 -23.92 5.67 38.72
CA ILE A 173 -23.29 5.38 40.03
C ILE A 173 -23.85 6.28 41.14
N GLY A 174 -24.28 7.49 40.80
CA GLY A 174 -24.67 8.54 41.75
C GLY A 174 -23.46 9.38 42.16
N LEU A 175 -23.61 10.70 42.12
CA LEU A 175 -22.56 11.65 42.48
C LEU A 175 -22.20 11.51 43.97
N GLY A 176 -20.90 11.49 44.28
CA GLY A 176 -20.39 11.29 45.64
C GLY A 176 -20.24 9.82 46.06
N ASN A 177 -20.70 8.86 45.26
CA ASN A 177 -20.50 7.44 45.52
C ASN A 177 -19.15 6.94 44.97
N PRO A 178 -18.52 5.95 45.62
CA PRO A 178 -17.32 5.31 45.09
C PRO A 178 -17.63 4.46 43.86
N TYR A 179 -16.67 4.35 42.95
CA TYR A 179 -16.69 3.41 41.83
C TYR A 179 -15.34 2.70 41.66
N GLY A 180 -15.38 1.53 41.01
CA GLY A 180 -14.20 0.68 40.84
C GLY A 180 -13.73 0.06 42.16
N ALA A 181 -12.44 -0.26 42.23
CA ALA A 181 -11.79 -0.88 43.39
C ALA A 181 -11.80 0.05 44.61
N THR A 182 -12.37 -0.43 45.70
CA THR A 182 -12.45 0.31 46.98
C THR A 182 -11.14 0.27 47.78
N ASP A 183 -10.22 -0.60 47.39
CA ASP A 183 -8.88 -0.77 47.94
C ASP A 183 -7.79 -0.27 46.98
N ARG A 184 -8.17 0.56 45.99
CA ARG A 184 -7.25 1.13 44.98
C ARG A 184 -6.08 1.87 45.66
N PRO A 185 -4.82 1.58 45.28
CA PRO A 185 -3.67 2.38 45.69
C PRO A 185 -3.84 3.85 45.27
N GLY A 186 -3.66 4.78 46.22
CA GLY A 186 -3.95 6.20 45.98
C GLY A 186 -5.40 6.62 46.26
N GLY A 187 -6.23 5.68 46.73
CA GLY A 187 -7.60 5.93 47.16
C GLY A 187 -8.65 5.57 46.10
N THR A 188 -9.83 5.21 46.59
CA THR A 188 -11.02 4.95 45.79
C THR A 188 -11.43 6.20 45.03
N HIS A 189 -11.79 6.05 43.76
CA HIS A 189 -12.35 7.15 42.99
C HIS A 189 -13.80 7.40 43.36
N ILE A 190 -14.14 8.68 43.48
CA ILE A 190 -15.50 9.12 43.77
C ILE A 190 -16.13 9.74 42.52
N SER A 191 -17.37 9.35 42.23
CA SER A 191 -18.16 9.86 41.12
C SER A 191 -18.39 11.37 41.26
N GLY A 192 -18.08 12.13 40.21
CA GLY A 192 -18.24 13.60 40.17
C GLY A 192 -17.22 14.42 40.96
N GLU A 193 -16.24 13.78 41.62
CA GLU A 193 -15.23 14.47 42.45
C GLU A 193 -14.39 15.49 41.67
N THR A 194 -14.09 15.21 40.41
CA THR A 194 -13.29 16.09 39.55
C THR A 194 -14.08 17.29 39.01
N GLY A 195 -15.39 17.38 39.29
CA GLY A 195 -16.30 18.36 38.71
C GLY A 195 -16.71 18.08 37.26
N ALA A 196 -16.03 17.15 36.57
CA ALA A 196 -16.41 16.64 35.26
C ALA A 196 -17.06 15.26 35.42
N ASN A 197 -18.36 15.17 35.12
CA ASN A 197 -19.10 13.91 35.20
C ASN A 197 -18.88 13.09 33.93
N MET A 198 -18.49 11.83 34.10
CA MET A 198 -18.42 10.89 32.98
C MET A 198 -19.84 10.47 32.57
N PRO A 199 -20.24 10.64 31.30
CA PRO A 199 -21.53 10.16 30.83
C PRO A 199 -21.58 8.63 30.81
N GLY A 200 -22.77 8.07 30.99
CA GLY A 200 -23.04 6.67 30.69
C GLY A 200 -23.26 6.48 29.20
N PHE A 201 -22.64 5.47 28.61
CA PHE A 201 -22.76 5.16 27.17
C PHE A 201 -23.74 4.02 26.89
N GLY A 202 -24.34 3.43 27.93
CA GLY A 202 -25.37 2.42 27.80
C GLY A 202 -26.55 2.93 26.95
N GLY A 203 -26.96 2.17 25.95
CA GLY A 203 -28.02 2.55 25.00
C GLY A 203 -27.59 3.57 23.93
N THR A 204 -26.46 4.26 24.10
CA THR A 204 -25.86 5.12 23.07
C THR A 204 -24.88 4.32 22.20
N LEU A 205 -24.07 3.49 22.84
CA LEU A 205 -23.20 2.50 22.19
C LEU A 205 -23.82 1.11 22.32
N SER A 206 -23.61 0.28 21.31
CA SER A 206 -23.92 -1.15 21.39
C SER A 206 -22.98 -1.85 22.38
N GLU A 207 -23.40 -3.01 22.89
CA GLU A 207 -22.63 -3.77 23.88
C GLU A 207 -21.24 -4.13 23.37
N TYR A 208 -21.11 -4.61 22.12
CA TYR A 208 -19.81 -4.93 21.55
C TYR A 208 -18.90 -3.70 21.40
N LYS A 209 -19.44 -2.48 21.19
CA LYS A 209 -18.64 -1.24 21.14
C LYS A 209 -18.14 -0.82 22.50
N ILE A 210 -18.98 -0.97 23.53
CA ILE A 210 -18.56 -0.75 24.93
C ILE A 210 -17.47 -1.76 25.31
N TYR A 211 -17.64 -3.03 24.94
CA TYR A 211 -16.66 -4.07 25.16
C TYR A 211 -15.34 -3.79 24.42
N SER A 212 -15.42 -3.41 23.14
CA SER A 212 -14.27 -3.01 22.31
C SER A 212 -13.47 -1.88 22.93
N VAL A 213 -14.12 -0.78 23.31
CA VAL A 213 -13.41 0.38 23.87
C VAL A 213 -12.83 0.05 25.25
N ALA A 214 -13.51 -0.78 26.04
CA ALA A 214 -12.99 -1.23 27.33
C ALA A 214 -11.69 -2.02 27.16
N ARG A 215 -11.66 -2.97 26.21
CA ARG A 215 -10.45 -3.72 25.86
C ARG A 215 -9.35 -2.83 25.34
N TYR A 216 -9.64 -1.94 24.39
CA TYR A 216 -8.64 -1.01 23.85
C TYR A 216 -8.00 -0.17 24.95
N ILE A 217 -8.80 0.41 25.85
CA ILE A 217 -8.29 1.21 26.97
C ILE A 217 -7.39 0.36 27.87
N ARG A 218 -7.80 -0.85 28.24
CA ARG A 218 -7.02 -1.69 29.17
C ARG A 218 -5.74 -2.20 28.55
N GLU A 219 -5.85 -2.80 27.37
CA GLU A 219 -4.78 -3.54 26.71
C GLU A 219 -3.78 -2.59 26.04
N VAL A 220 -4.26 -1.51 25.41
CA VAL A 220 -3.41 -0.58 24.65
C VAL A 220 -2.97 0.62 25.50
N LEU A 221 -3.90 1.34 26.13
CA LEU A 221 -3.55 2.55 26.87
C LEU A 221 -2.96 2.23 28.24
N SER A 222 -3.57 1.29 28.97
CA SER A 222 -3.15 0.88 30.30
C SER A 222 -2.14 -0.26 30.32
N GLY A 223 -1.87 -0.91 29.17
CA GLY A 223 -0.85 -1.95 29.05
C GLY A 223 -1.18 -3.25 29.78
N GLU A 224 -2.44 -3.67 29.82
CA GLU A 224 -2.84 -4.98 30.33
C GLU A 224 -2.16 -6.09 29.52
N LEU A 225 -1.38 -6.93 30.20
CA LEU A 225 -0.74 -8.09 29.59
C LEU A 225 -1.66 -9.29 29.74
N LEU A 226 -1.99 -9.92 28.62
CA LEU A 226 -2.85 -11.09 28.55
C LEU A 226 -2.13 -12.24 27.86
N SER A 227 -2.47 -13.46 28.23
CA SER A 227 -2.09 -14.64 27.45
C SER A 227 -2.91 -14.74 26.16
N GLU A 228 -2.41 -15.51 25.20
CA GLU A 228 -3.13 -15.80 23.96
C GLU A 228 -4.50 -16.47 24.23
N GLU A 229 -4.60 -17.31 25.28
CA GLU A 229 -5.88 -17.90 25.65
C GLU A 229 -6.86 -16.85 26.18
N GLU A 230 -6.40 -15.89 26.98
CA GLU A 230 -7.24 -14.81 27.50
C GLU A 230 -7.72 -13.88 26.38
N ILE A 231 -6.84 -13.56 25.42
CA ILE A 231 -7.20 -12.80 24.22
C ILE A 231 -8.28 -13.53 23.42
N ALA A 232 -8.10 -14.83 23.18
CA ALA A 232 -9.07 -15.64 22.43
C ALA A 232 -10.45 -15.70 23.11
N VAL A 233 -10.48 -15.80 24.45
CA VAL A 233 -11.74 -15.74 25.21
C VAL A 233 -12.43 -14.40 25.03
N ARG A 234 -11.67 -13.29 25.14
CA ARG A 234 -12.23 -11.95 24.95
C ARG A 234 -12.69 -11.68 23.52
N ASP A 235 -12.01 -12.23 22.53
CA ASP A 235 -12.44 -12.13 21.13
C ASP A 235 -13.75 -12.89 20.90
N ALA A 236 -13.88 -14.10 21.45
CA ALA A 236 -15.12 -14.88 21.36
C ALA A 236 -16.30 -14.18 22.06
N GLU A 237 -16.08 -13.57 23.23
CA GLU A 237 -17.10 -12.79 23.93
C GLU A 237 -17.52 -11.56 23.10
N TRP A 238 -16.56 -10.85 22.52
CA TRP A 238 -16.86 -9.72 21.64
C TRP A 238 -17.73 -10.11 20.45
N GLU A 239 -17.47 -11.26 19.82
CA GLU A 239 -18.29 -11.80 18.74
C GLU A 239 -19.71 -12.19 19.21
N GLU A 240 -19.84 -12.75 20.41
CA GLU A 240 -21.12 -13.08 21.03
C GLU A 240 -21.98 -11.82 21.22
N LEU A 241 -21.37 -10.73 21.69
CA LEU A 241 -21.99 -9.40 21.86
C LEU A 241 -22.37 -8.71 20.53
N GLY A 242 -22.02 -9.30 19.39
CA GLY A 242 -22.38 -8.80 18.06
C GLY A 242 -21.23 -8.20 17.25
N GLY A 243 -20.01 -8.27 17.78
CA GLY A 243 -18.80 -7.86 17.09
C GLY A 243 -18.67 -8.45 15.69
N GLY A 244 -18.28 -7.62 14.72
CA GLY A 244 -18.05 -8.02 13.33
C GLY A 244 -19.32 -8.20 12.48
N LYS A 245 -20.52 -8.19 13.08
CA LYS A 245 -21.80 -8.44 12.36
C LYS A 245 -22.36 -7.19 11.68
N ASP A 246 -22.07 -6.00 12.20
CA ASP A 246 -22.62 -4.72 11.72
C ASP A 246 -22.07 -4.27 10.35
N LEU A 247 -21.03 -4.93 9.84
CA LEU A 247 -20.44 -4.65 8.52
C LEU A 247 -20.88 -5.64 7.43
N GLY A 248 -21.62 -6.69 7.81
CA GLY A 248 -22.09 -7.75 6.90
C GLY A 248 -23.42 -7.44 6.19
N GLY A 249 -24.07 -6.29 6.45
CA GLY A 249 -25.42 -5.99 5.98
C GLY A 249 -25.60 -5.68 4.48
N GLY A 250 -24.55 -5.77 3.67
CA GLY A 250 -24.57 -5.41 2.25
C GLY A 250 -24.29 -6.59 1.31
N GLY A 251 -25.06 -7.67 1.37
CA GLY A 251 -24.76 -8.89 0.60
C GLY A 251 -25.98 -9.73 0.24
N GLY A 252 -26.78 -9.23 -0.72
CA GLY A 252 -27.73 -9.93 -1.59
C GLY A 252 -28.23 -11.34 -1.23
N HIS A 253 -29.48 -11.43 -0.78
CA HIS A 253 -30.31 -12.63 -0.99
C HIS A 253 -31.09 -12.47 -2.29
N GLY A 254 -30.42 -12.73 -3.41
CA GLY A 254 -31.04 -12.89 -4.73
C GLY A 254 -31.25 -14.38 -5.00
N GLY A 255 -32.30 -14.97 -4.42
CA GLY A 255 -32.77 -16.31 -4.78
C GLY A 255 -33.84 -16.19 -5.85
N HIS A 256 -33.50 -16.59 -7.08
CA HIS A 256 -34.44 -16.99 -8.12
C HIS A 256 -34.73 -18.48 -8.01
#